data_AF-X1MBL5-F1
#
_entry.id   AF-X1MBL5-F1
#
_cell.length_a   1.000
_cell.length_b   1.000
_cell.length_c   1.000
_cell.angle_alpha   90.00
_cell.angle_beta   90.00
_cell.angle_gamma   90.00
#
_symmetry.space_group_name_H-M   'P 1'
#
loop_
_entity.id
_entity.type
_entity.pdbx_description
1 polymer ?
#
loop_
_entity_poly.entity_id
_entity_poly.type
_entity_poly.pdbx_seq_one_letter_code
_entity_poly.pdbx_strand_id
1 'polypeptide(L)'
;MHGGVCNDVRILKEETVEQMHSPQYTNGRSYGLGWQIWEKSAENYVGHSGGMHGVATKMVFRESDNVGIIFFINERVWNYRERFAFSLIERLLFWKAITI
;
A
#
# COMPACT_ATOMS: atom_id res chain seq x y z
N MET A 1 0.46 -10.02 3.91
CA MET A 1 -0.98 -10.11 4.23
C MET A 1 -1.34 -11.56 4.46
N HIS A 2 -2.29 -11.90 5.32
CA HIS A 2 -2.54 -13.26 5.84
C HIS A 2 -3.12 -14.29 4.84
N GLY A 3 -2.57 -14.41 3.62
CA GLY A 3 -2.92 -15.48 2.67
C GLY A 3 -4.41 -15.56 2.29
N GLY A 4 -5.13 -14.44 2.36
CA GLY A 4 -6.57 -14.35 2.06
C GLY A 4 -7.51 -14.70 3.22
N VAL A 5 -7.00 -14.79 4.45
CA VAL A 5 -7.77 -15.02 5.68
C VAL A 5 -7.89 -13.74 6.51
N CYS A 6 -9.08 -13.44 7.00
CA CYS A 6 -9.35 -12.34 7.93
C CYS A 6 -10.26 -12.85 9.05
N ASN A 7 -9.84 -12.75 10.32
CA ASN A 7 -10.60 -13.23 11.48
C ASN A 7 -11.13 -14.67 11.29
N ASP A 8 -10.25 -15.60 10.91
CA ASP A 8 -10.55 -17.01 10.61
C ASP A 8 -11.51 -17.27 9.44
N VAL A 9 -11.92 -16.22 8.72
CA VAL A 9 -12.74 -16.33 7.50
C VAL A 9 -11.86 -16.25 6.26
N ARG A 10 -11.98 -17.25 5.37
CA ARG A 10 -11.31 -17.23 4.07
C ARG A 10 -12.10 -16.40 3.06
N ILE A 11 -11.49 -15.30 2.60
CA ILE A 11 -12.04 -14.42 1.56
C ILE A 11 -11.52 -14.84 0.18
N LEU A 12 -10.24 -15.18 0.09
CA LEU A 12 -9.58 -15.63 -1.14
C LEU A 12 -8.67 -16.83 -0.85
N LYS A 13 -8.37 -17.61 -1.89
CA LYS A 13 -7.30 -18.60 -1.80
C LYS A 13 -5.94 -17.89 -1.68
N GLU A 14 -4.99 -18.54 -1.03
CA GLU A 14 -3.64 -18.00 -0.88
C GLU A 14 -2.97 -17.76 -2.23
N GLU A 15 -3.02 -18.74 -3.14
CA GLU A 15 -2.54 -18.63 -4.53
C GLU A 15 -3.15 -17.44 -5.29
N THR A 16 -4.41 -17.09 -4.99
CA THR A 16 -5.07 -15.92 -5.59
C THR A 16 -4.50 -14.62 -5.03
N VAL A 17 -4.24 -14.55 -3.73
CA VAL A 17 -3.62 -13.37 -3.09
C VAL A 17 -2.20 -13.16 -3.62
N GLU A 18 -1.42 -14.22 -3.76
CA GLU A 18 -0.08 -14.17 -4.36
C GLU A 18 -0.13 -13.61 -5.79
N GLN A 19 -1.05 -14.12 -6.62
CA GLN A 19 -1.25 -13.59 -7.96
C GLN A 19 -1.62 -12.11 -7.94
N MET A 20 -2.53 -11.69 -7.04
CA MET A 20 -2.94 -10.29 -6.94
C MET A 20 -1.81 -9.33 -6.59
N HIS A 21 -0.80 -9.78 -5.83
CA HIS A 21 0.33 -8.95 -5.42
C HIS A 21 1.58 -9.13 -6.31
N SER A 22 1.52 -10.02 -7.30
CA SER A 22 2.62 -10.21 -8.26
C SER A 22 2.52 -9.24 -9.45
N PRO A 23 3.65 -8.75 -10.00
CA PRO A 23 3.63 -7.91 -11.20
C PRO A 23 2.95 -8.60 -12.38
N GLN A 24 1.98 -7.90 -13.00
CA GLN A 24 1.23 -8.43 -14.15
C GLN A 24 1.80 -8.01 -15.51
N TYR A 25 2.79 -7.11 -15.51
CA TYR A 25 3.38 -6.56 -16.73
C TYR A 25 4.90 -6.75 -16.72
N THR A 26 5.45 -7.17 -17.87
CA THR A 26 6.89 -7.43 -18.05
C THR A 26 7.72 -6.16 -18.25
N ASN A 27 7.09 -5.00 -18.40
CA ASN A 27 7.73 -3.73 -18.76
C ASN A 27 8.02 -2.81 -17.56
N GLY A 28 8.26 -3.38 -16.38
CA GLY A 28 8.68 -2.61 -15.19
C GLY A 28 7.56 -1.79 -14.55
N ARG A 29 6.30 -2.01 -14.91
CA ARG A 29 5.16 -1.47 -14.16
C ARG A 29 4.88 -2.38 -12.97
N SER A 30 5.23 -1.91 -11.79
CA SER A 30 4.98 -2.55 -10.50
C SER A 30 3.48 -2.45 -10.14
N TYR A 31 2.65 -3.23 -10.84
CA TYR A 31 1.21 -3.29 -10.62
C TYR A 31 0.72 -4.75 -10.70
N GLY A 32 0.01 -5.17 -9.65
CA GLY A 32 -0.64 -6.46 -9.51
C GLY A 32 -2.09 -6.46 -10.03
N LEU A 33 -2.90 -7.44 -9.65
CA LEU A 33 -4.33 -7.44 -10.00
C LEU A 33 -5.09 -6.50 -9.06
N GLY A 34 -5.16 -5.22 -9.43
CA GLY A 34 -5.82 -4.19 -8.62
C GLY A 34 -4.95 -3.60 -7.50
N TRP A 35 -3.66 -3.92 -7.49
CA TRP A 35 -2.71 -3.49 -6.44
C TRP A 35 -1.53 -2.74 -7.03
N GLN A 36 -1.17 -1.62 -6.41
CA GLN A 36 0.09 -0.94 -6.66
C GLN A 36 1.20 -1.65 -5.89
N ILE A 37 2.34 -1.86 -6.53
CA ILE A 37 3.54 -2.43 -5.95
C ILE A 37 4.62 -1.33 -5.97
N TRP A 38 5.26 -1.06 -4.85
CA TRP A 38 6.35 -0.09 -4.75
C TRP A 38 7.58 -0.77 -4.16
N GLU A 39 8.69 -0.69 -4.87
CA GLU A 39 9.99 -1.07 -4.35
C GLU A 39 10.67 0.19 -3.80
N LYS A 40 10.94 0.23 -2.49
CA LYS A 40 11.61 1.36 -1.84
C LYS A 40 12.71 0.81 -0.93
N SER A 41 13.96 1.21 -1.16
CA SER A 41 15.10 0.81 -0.32
C SER A 41 15.24 -0.71 -0.13
N ALA A 42 15.02 -1.48 -1.20
CA ALA A 42 14.99 -2.96 -1.20
C ALA A 42 13.86 -3.59 -0.36
N GLU A 43 12.85 -2.82 0.05
CA GLU A 43 11.61 -3.33 0.63
C GLU A 43 10.48 -3.26 -0.39
N ASN A 44 9.65 -4.31 -0.39
CA ASN A 44 8.42 -4.36 -1.17
C ASN A 44 7.25 -3.84 -0.33
N TYR A 45 6.51 -2.92 -0.94
CA TYR A 45 5.28 -2.39 -0.43
C TYR A 45 4.17 -2.70 -1.43
N VAL A 46 3.03 -3.17 -0.92
CA VAL A 46 1.83 -3.44 -1.72
C VAL A 46 0.67 -2.65 -1.18
N GLY A 47 -0.17 -2.09 -2.05
CA GLY A 47 -1.27 -1.26 -1.58
C GLY A 47 -2.05 -0.58 -2.69
N HIS A 48 -2.76 0.49 -2.35
CA HIS A 48 -3.44 1.32 -3.32
C HIS A 48 -3.60 2.74 -2.80
N SER A 49 -3.55 3.71 -3.71
CA SER A 49 -3.88 5.11 -3.43
C SER A 49 -5.24 5.45 -4.04
N GLY A 50 -6.04 6.23 -3.33
CA GLY A 50 -7.30 6.75 -3.84
C GLY A 50 -7.27 8.26 -3.88
N GLY A 51 -7.99 8.84 -4.83
CA GLY A 51 -8.09 10.29 -4.93
C GLY A 51 -9.39 10.69 -5.61
N MET A 52 -10.10 11.63 -5.00
CA MET A 52 -11.25 12.33 -5.58
C MET A 52 -11.18 13.80 -5.13
N HIS A 53 -12.03 14.68 -5.65
CA HIS A 53 -12.10 16.05 -5.16
C HIS A 53 -12.36 16.08 -3.65
N GLY A 54 -11.48 16.76 -2.92
CA GLY A 54 -11.56 16.88 -1.45
C GLY A 54 -11.14 15.64 -0.67
N VAL A 55 -10.56 14.61 -1.31
CA VAL A 55 -10.07 13.42 -0.58
C VAL A 55 -8.85 12.78 -1.25
N ALA A 56 -7.89 12.38 -0.41
CA ALA A 56 -6.80 11.48 -0.78
C ALA A 56 -6.70 10.36 0.24
N THR A 57 -6.55 9.13 -0.23
CA THR A 57 -6.44 7.93 0.60
C THR A 57 -5.20 7.13 0.23
N LYS A 58 -4.66 6.43 1.22
CA LYS A 58 -3.54 5.52 1.04
C LYS A 58 -3.73 4.31 1.94
N MET A 59 -3.64 3.14 1.34
CA MET A 59 -3.40 1.88 2.01
C MET A 59 -2.07 1.35 1.51
N VAL A 60 -1.19 0.96 2.43
CA VAL A 60 0.09 0.38 2.10
C VAL A 60 0.46 -0.66 3.16
N PHE A 61 0.97 -1.78 2.69
CA PHE A 61 1.45 -2.88 3.51
C PHE A 61 2.91 -3.12 3.18
N ARG A 62 3.77 -3.14 4.20
CA ARG A 62 5.18 -3.48 4.10
C ARG A 62 5.35 -4.95 4.42
N GLU A 63 5.94 -5.68 3.49
CA GLU A 63 6.03 -7.14 3.61
C GLU A 63 7.09 -7.59 4.62
N SER A 64 8.17 -6.81 4.80
CA SER A 64 9.31 -7.17 5.66
C SER A 64 8.94 -7.36 7.12
N ASP A 65 7.96 -6.61 7.64
CA ASP A 65 7.55 -6.63 9.04
C ASP A 65 6.03 -6.83 9.24
N ASN A 66 5.31 -7.13 8.17
CA ASN A 66 3.86 -7.29 8.17
C ASN A 66 3.07 -6.07 8.69
N VAL A 67 3.60 -4.86 8.54
CA VAL A 67 2.92 -3.63 8.99
C VAL A 67 2.05 -3.06 7.87
N GLY A 68 0.77 -2.85 8.18
CA GLY A 68 -0.19 -2.14 7.33
C GLY A 68 -0.47 -0.73 7.84
N ILE A 69 -0.46 0.25 6.95
CA ILE A 69 -0.85 1.63 7.21
C ILE A 69 -2.02 2.00 6.31
N ILE A 70 -3.04 2.59 6.92
CA ILE A 70 -4.17 3.19 6.24
C ILE A 70 -4.31 4.62 6.75
N PHE A 71 -4.31 5.59 5.84
CA PHE A 71 -4.63 6.97 6.19
C PHE A 71 -5.34 7.68 5.04
N PHE A 72 -6.06 8.73 5.39
CA PHE A 72 -6.76 9.58 4.46
C PHE A 72 -6.80 11.01 4.98
N ILE A 73 -6.88 11.94 4.04
CA ILE A 73 -7.05 13.37 4.33
C ILE A 73 -8.22 13.90 3.53
N ASN A 74 -8.91 14.89 4.08
CA ASN A 74 -10.00 15.63 3.47
C ASN A 74 -9.50 16.77 2.57
N GLU A 75 -8.49 16.48 1.75
CA GLU A 75 -7.89 17.41 0.80
C GLU A 75 -7.44 16.65 -0.44
N ARG A 76 -7.43 17.31 -1.60
CA ARG A 76 -6.86 16.75 -2.82
C ARG A 76 -5.34 16.91 -2.78
N VAL A 77 -4.60 15.81 -3.02
CA VAL A 77 -3.14 15.87 -3.25
C VAL A 77 -2.89 16.05 -4.74
N TRP A 78 -2.47 17.24 -5.16
CA TRP A 78 -2.27 17.58 -6.57
C TRP A 78 -0.83 17.97 -6.89
N ASN A 79 -0.29 18.94 -6.14
CA ASN A 79 1.03 19.51 -6.43
C ASN A 79 2.17 18.74 -5.75
N TYR A 80 3.41 19.08 -6.12
CA TYR A 80 4.61 18.39 -5.61
C TYR A 80 4.78 18.51 -4.09
N ARG A 81 4.47 19.67 -3.51
CA ARG A 81 4.59 19.89 -2.06
C ARG A 81 3.63 18.99 -1.29
N GLU A 82 2.39 18.88 -1.75
CA GLU A 82 1.38 18.01 -1.17
C GLU A 82 1.75 16.54 -1.29
N ARG A 83 2.23 16.10 -2.46
CA ARG A 83 2.71 14.72 -2.66
C ARG A 83 3.88 14.39 -1.74
N PHE A 84 4.79 15.34 -1.55
CA PHE A 84 5.90 15.19 -0.62
C PHE A 84 5.41 15.05 0.82
N ALA A 85 4.51 15.94 1.27
CA ALA A 85 3.93 15.87 2.61
C ALA A 85 3.16 14.56 2.84
N PHE A 86 2.37 14.12 1.85
CA PHE A 86 1.62 12.87 1.90
C PHE A 86 2.54 11.64 2.00
N SER A 87 3.65 11.63 1.26
CA SER A 87 4.69 10.59 1.37
C SER A 87 5.43 10.64 2.72
N LEU A 88 5.65 11.84 3.28
CA LEU A 88 6.27 11.99 4.59
C LEU A 88 5.36 11.45 5.71
N ILE A 89 4.04 11.68 5.63
CA ILE A 89 3.07 11.09 6.56
C ILE A 89 3.19 9.56 6.56
N GLU A 90 3.18 8.93 5.37
CA GLU A 90 3.37 7.48 5.23
C GLU A 90 4.65 7.01 5.96
N ARG A 91 5.78 7.69 5.71
CA ARG A 91 7.07 7.33 6.31
C ARG A 91 7.09 7.50 7.82
N LEU A 92 6.50 8.57 8.35
CA LEU A 92 6.42 8.82 9.79
C LEU A 92 5.53 7.80 10.49
N LEU A 93 4.44 7.37 9.85
CA LEU A 93 3.58 6.31 10.38
C LEU A 93 4.32 4.96 10.44
N PHE A 94 5.10 4.60 9.41
CA PHE A 94 5.94 3.40 9.44
C PHE A 94 7.04 3.50 10.51
N TRP A 95 7.65 4.67 10.66
CA TRP A 95 8.65 4.89 11.71
C TRP A 95 8.06 4.72 13.12
N LYS A 96 6.86 5.27 13.36
CA LYS A 96 6.14 5.10 14.62
C LYS A 96 5.81 3.63 14.90
N ALA A 97 5.40 2.87 13.88
CA ALA A 97 5.01 1.47 14.03
C ALA A 97 6.17 0.57 14.51
N ILE A 98 7.42 0.92 14.22
CA ILE A 98 8.61 0.18 14.68
C ILE A 98 8.88 0.41 16.19
N THR A 99 8.31 1.45 16.78
CA THR A 99 8.60 1.88 18.17
C THR A 99 7.56 1.37 19.19
N ILE A 100 6.65 0.48 18.78
CA ILE A 100 5.60 -0.13 19.62
C ILE A 100 5.90 -1.61 19.79
#